data_AF-H0QY77-F1
#
_entry.id   AF-H0QY77-F1
#
_cell.length_a   1.000
_cell.length_b   1.000
_cell.length_c   1.000
_cell.angle_alpha   90.00
_cell.angle_beta   90.00
_cell.angle_gamma   90.00
#
_symmetry.space_group_name_H-M   'P 1'
#
loop_
_entity.id
_entity.type
_entity.pdbx_description
1 polymer ?
#
loop_
_entity_poly.entity_id
_entity_poly.type
_entity_poly.pdbx_seq_one_letter_code
_entity_poly.pdbx_strand_id
1 'polypeptide(L)'
;MPAPSITSWRPSPDTAVKRAARLERTIDLKRWRPHRIAVVPLEAAAPTSVVAALIAIAGNRTLEDRMIGIDTSGERSLTHLLGAGAGGNLGGLGQSDITRRERRAVDNYVDFETTTGVGVVAPTPTHPDIAPEILNDALLGIRRRFRGFVIDTPSSVAGSLMRPALGNSDRVVAVTSGSRIPDWVFNTANPLQRFLHTSRLTVVLPFQQGQPEAVTRYSTSIRTFPLGITVYPDGRWDLPLTGRGLDLSLGDIGLSDITVKLARHIFEAGDR
;
A
#
# COMPACT_ATOMS: atom_id res chain seq x y z
N MET A 1 -42.86 -4.17 34.48
CA MET A 1 -41.39 -4.12 34.60
C MET A 1 -40.85 -3.38 33.38
N PRO A 2 -40.17 -2.23 33.51
CA PRO A 2 -39.49 -1.60 32.39
C PRO A 2 -38.10 -2.22 32.18
N ALA A 3 -37.67 -2.35 30.93
CA ALA A 3 -36.37 -2.89 30.53
C ALA A 3 -35.22 -1.94 30.92
N PRO A 4 -34.01 -2.45 31.26
CA PRO A 4 -32.87 -1.61 31.60
C PRO A 4 -32.32 -0.92 30.35
N SER A 5 -32.05 0.38 30.48
CA SER A 5 -31.39 1.20 29.46
C SER A 5 -29.92 0.80 29.31
N ILE A 6 -29.51 0.49 28.08
CA ILE A 6 -28.11 0.28 27.72
C ILE A 6 -27.45 1.66 27.64
N THR A 7 -26.71 2.03 28.69
CA THR A 7 -25.77 3.14 28.66
C THR A 7 -24.66 2.81 27.67
N SER A 8 -24.62 3.54 26.55
CA SER A 8 -23.55 3.43 25.57
C SER A 8 -22.22 3.86 26.21
N TRP A 9 -21.31 2.91 26.39
CA TRP A 9 -19.96 3.20 26.85
C TRP A 9 -19.18 3.85 25.70
N ARG A 10 -19.11 5.18 25.68
CA ARG A 10 -18.13 5.91 24.86
C ARG A 10 -16.86 6.08 25.67
N PRO A 11 -15.71 5.51 25.26
CA PRO A 11 -14.44 5.83 25.92
C PRO A 11 -14.16 7.33 25.77
N SER A 12 -13.70 7.96 26.86
CA SER A 12 -13.36 9.38 26.84
C SER A 12 -12.19 9.65 25.87
N PRO A 13 -12.15 10.83 25.21
CA PRO A 13 -11.09 11.21 24.27
C PRO A 13 -9.66 11.01 24.84
N ASP A 14 -9.49 11.23 26.14
CA ASP A 14 -8.21 11.07 26.85
C ASP A 14 -7.68 9.63 26.86
N THR A 15 -8.57 8.64 26.77
CA THR A 15 -8.17 7.22 26.75
C THR A 15 -7.68 6.80 25.37
N ALA A 16 -8.22 7.39 24.30
CA ALA A 16 -7.78 7.17 22.93
C ALA A 16 -6.42 7.81 22.67
N VAL A 17 -6.20 9.05 23.16
CA VAL A 17 -4.91 9.75 23.04
C VAL A 17 -3.82 9.04 23.84
N LYS A 18 -4.11 8.57 25.07
CA LYS A 18 -3.14 7.79 25.86
C LYS A 18 -2.85 6.41 25.27
N ARG A 19 -3.82 5.77 24.60
CA ARG A 19 -3.57 4.53 23.85
C ARG A 19 -2.75 4.78 22.60
N ALA A 20 -3.00 5.85 21.84
CA ALA A 20 -2.19 6.24 20.69
C ALA A 20 -0.73 6.50 21.09
N ALA A 21 -0.50 7.29 22.15
CA ALA A 21 0.84 7.57 22.67
C ALA A 21 1.55 6.33 23.24
N ARG A 22 0.80 5.35 23.80
CA ARG A 22 1.35 4.06 24.25
C ARG A 22 1.62 3.12 23.07
N LEU A 23 0.83 3.20 22.00
CA LEU A 23 1.06 2.46 20.75
C LEU A 23 2.29 2.99 20.00
N GLU A 24 2.49 4.30 19.93
CA GLU A 24 3.70 4.94 19.37
C GLU A 24 4.98 4.47 20.06
N ARG A 25 4.93 4.22 21.37
CA ARG A 25 6.08 3.73 22.15
C ARG A 25 6.41 2.24 21.98
N THR A 26 5.56 1.44 21.35
CA THR A 26 5.79 -0.02 21.22
C THR A 26 6.30 -0.43 19.83
N ILE A 27 6.31 0.49 18.87
CA ILE A 27 6.82 0.24 17.53
C ILE A 27 8.33 0.53 17.55
N ASP A 28 9.10 -0.39 18.14
CA ASP A 28 10.56 -0.39 18.07
C ASP A 28 11.00 -0.94 16.69
N LEU A 29 10.62 -0.25 15.60
CA LEU A 29 11.02 -0.57 14.22
C LEU A 29 12.52 -0.28 13.96
N LYS A 30 13.34 -0.19 15.02
CA LYS A 30 14.78 0.09 15.01
C LYS A 30 15.64 -1.05 14.46
N ARG A 31 15.23 -1.68 13.37
CA ARG A 31 16.11 -2.52 12.54
C ARG A 31 16.02 -2.11 11.09
N TRP A 32 16.64 -0.98 10.75
CA TRP A 32 17.55 -0.71 9.61
C TRP A 32 17.37 -1.46 8.26
N ARG A 33 16.18 -1.96 7.93
CA ARG A 33 15.94 -2.76 6.71
C ARG A 33 15.16 -1.93 5.69
N PRO A 34 15.52 -2.03 4.40
CA PRO A 34 14.70 -1.45 3.34
C PRO A 34 13.26 -2.02 3.38
N HIS A 35 12.28 -1.13 3.24
CA HIS A 35 10.87 -1.47 3.16
C HIS A 35 10.40 -1.32 1.71
N ARG A 36 10.60 -2.38 0.92
CA ARG A 36 10.32 -2.41 -0.52
C ARG A 36 9.11 -3.29 -0.77
N ILE A 37 7.97 -2.68 -1.07
CA ILE A 37 6.67 -3.36 -1.11
C ILE A 37 6.08 -3.22 -2.50
N ALA A 38 5.72 -4.33 -3.14
CA ALA A 38 4.88 -4.32 -4.34
C ALA A 38 3.43 -4.57 -3.94
N VAL A 39 2.51 -3.75 -4.44
CA VAL A 39 1.06 -3.94 -4.30
C VAL A 39 0.51 -4.35 -5.66
N VAL A 40 -0.04 -5.55 -5.73
CA VAL A 40 -0.42 -6.20 -6.98
C VAL A 40 -1.85 -6.74 -6.92
N PRO A 41 -2.59 -6.72 -8.02
CA PRO A 41 -3.96 -7.18 -8.07
C PRO A 41 -3.99 -8.70 -8.22
N LEU A 42 -5.01 -9.33 -7.63
CA LEU A 42 -5.38 -10.71 -7.91
C LEU A 42 -6.45 -10.82 -8.99
N GLU A 43 -7.08 -9.70 -9.35
CA GLU A 43 -8.10 -9.59 -10.39
C GLU A 43 -8.29 -8.13 -10.87
N ALA A 44 -9.05 -7.94 -11.94
CA ALA A 44 -9.18 -6.65 -12.61
C ALA A 44 -9.74 -5.52 -11.71
N ALA A 45 -10.65 -5.83 -10.79
CA ALA A 45 -11.33 -4.85 -9.93
C ALA A 45 -10.67 -4.66 -8.54
N ALA A 46 -9.44 -5.13 -8.35
CA ALA A 46 -8.77 -5.02 -7.06
C ALA A 46 -8.36 -3.56 -6.74
N PRO A 47 -8.67 -3.03 -5.54
CA PRO A 47 -8.38 -1.64 -5.16
C PRO A 47 -6.91 -1.44 -4.75
N THR A 48 -5.95 -1.75 -5.63
CA THR A 48 -4.52 -1.75 -5.30
C THR A 48 -4.01 -0.37 -4.92
N SER A 49 -4.38 0.68 -5.64
CA SER A 49 -3.90 2.05 -5.39
C SER A 49 -4.29 2.56 -4.01
N VAL A 50 -5.48 2.18 -3.54
CA VAL A 50 -5.97 2.50 -2.19
C VAL A 50 -5.11 1.81 -1.14
N VAL A 51 -4.89 0.51 -1.31
CA VAL A 51 -4.06 -0.28 -0.41
C VAL A 51 -2.63 0.25 -0.41
N ALA A 52 -2.08 0.58 -1.58
CA ALA A 52 -0.76 1.16 -1.71
C ALA A 52 -0.64 2.52 -1.01
N ALA A 53 -1.62 3.40 -1.17
CA ALA A 53 -1.66 4.69 -0.48
C ALA A 53 -1.71 4.49 1.04
N LEU A 54 -2.57 3.60 1.54
CA LEU A 54 -2.66 3.30 2.97
C LEU A 54 -1.34 2.76 3.52
N ILE A 55 -0.67 1.85 2.81
CA ILE A 55 0.64 1.32 3.21
C ILE A 55 1.69 2.43 3.24
N ALA A 56 1.73 3.27 2.21
CA ALA A 56 2.71 4.34 2.11
C ALA A 56 2.53 5.38 3.23
N ILE A 57 1.29 5.81 3.48
CA ILE A 57 0.93 6.72 4.58
C ILE A 57 1.29 6.09 5.93
N ALA A 58 0.95 4.80 6.12
CA ALA A 58 1.26 4.08 7.36
C ALA A 58 2.76 4.01 7.60
N GLY A 59 3.52 3.62 6.58
CA GLY A 59 4.97 3.58 6.64
C GLY A 59 5.55 4.96 6.94
N ASN A 60 5.06 6.01 6.29
CA ASN A 60 5.59 7.37 6.49
C ASN A 60 5.34 7.92 7.90
N ARG A 61 4.31 7.44 8.59
CA ARG A 61 4.00 7.81 9.99
C ARG A 61 4.73 6.95 11.02
N THR A 62 5.16 5.75 10.65
CA THR A 62 5.73 4.76 11.59
C THR A 62 7.22 4.56 11.44
N LEU A 63 7.77 4.83 10.26
CA LEU A 63 9.18 4.70 9.95
C LEU A 63 9.88 6.05 10.11
N GLU A 64 11.15 6.02 10.51
CA GLU A 64 11.98 7.23 10.61
C GLU A 64 12.29 7.82 9.23
N ASP A 65 12.39 6.98 8.21
CA ASP A 65 12.68 7.38 6.83
C ASP A 65 11.39 7.64 6.04
N ARG A 66 11.40 8.69 5.22
CA ARG A 66 10.28 9.05 4.34
C ARG A 66 9.97 7.91 3.36
N MET A 67 8.68 7.61 3.20
CA MET A 67 8.19 6.64 2.21
C MET A 67 8.01 7.28 0.84
N ILE A 68 8.32 6.51 -0.21
CA ILE A 68 8.02 6.88 -1.60
C ILE A 68 6.90 6.00 -2.17
N GLY A 69 5.82 6.60 -2.64
CA GLY A 69 4.83 5.96 -3.49
C GLY A 69 5.30 5.95 -4.94
N ILE A 70 5.26 4.79 -5.58
CA ILE A 70 5.59 4.63 -7.00
C ILE A 70 4.30 4.26 -7.69
N ASP A 71 3.71 5.24 -8.34
CA ASP A 71 2.52 5.08 -9.15
C ASP A 71 2.99 4.60 -10.52
N THR A 72 2.48 3.46 -11.00
CA THR A 72 2.88 2.90 -12.30
C THR A 72 1.81 3.06 -13.37
N SER A 73 0.66 3.66 -13.03
CA SER A 73 -0.45 3.80 -13.96
C SER A 73 -0.53 5.20 -14.57
N GLY A 74 -1.00 5.26 -15.81
CA GLY A 74 -1.34 6.52 -16.47
C GLY A 74 -2.55 7.23 -15.86
N GLU A 75 -3.41 6.49 -15.14
CA GLU A 75 -4.57 7.04 -14.40
C GLU A 75 -4.13 7.79 -13.14
N ARG A 76 -2.93 7.49 -12.65
CA ARG A 76 -2.27 8.20 -11.55
C ARG A 76 -3.10 8.19 -10.26
N SER A 77 -3.84 7.11 -10.02
CA SER A 77 -4.75 7.00 -8.88
C SER A 77 -4.01 7.08 -7.55
N LEU A 78 -2.83 6.47 -7.42
CA LEU A 78 -2.02 6.59 -6.21
C LEU A 78 -1.57 8.03 -5.99
N THR A 79 -1.13 8.72 -7.04
CA THR A 79 -0.75 10.13 -7.00
C THR A 79 -1.86 11.00 -6.41
N HIS A 80 -3.08 10.84 -6.94
CA HIS A 80 -4.25 11.57 -6.47
C HIS A 80 -4.59 11.25 -5.01
N LEU A 81 -4.52 9.99 -4.62
CA LEU A 81 -4.79 9.54 -3.24
C LEU A 81 -3.78 10.08 -2.22
N LEU A 82 -2.52 10.26 -2.64
CA LEU A 82 -1.48 10.87 -1.81
C LEU A 82 -1.55 12.39 -1.77
N GLY A 83 -2.43 12.99 -2.58
CA GLY A 83 -2.65 14.44 -2.66
C GLY A 83 -1.50 15.19 -3.36
N ALA A 84 -0.86 14.56 -4.34
CA ALA A 84 0.17 15.18 -5.14
C ALA A 84 -0.42 15.83 -6.40
N GLY A 85 0.05 17.03 -6.74
CA GLY A 85 -0.41 17.73 -7.94
C GLY A 85 0.23 17.20 -9.23
N ALA A 86 1.56 17.15 -9.27
CA ALA A 86 2.32 16.78 -10.47
C ALA A 86 2.93 15.39 -10.40
N GLY A 87 3.06 14.82 -9.20
CA GLY A 87 3.39 13.42 -8.90
C GLY A 87 4.77 12.92 -9.37
N GLY A 88 5.71 13.83 -9.61
CA GLY A 88 7.08 13.49 -10.01
C GLY A 88 7.17 13.03 -11.46
N ASN A 89 8.30 12.42 -11.83
CA ASN A 89 8.56 11.99 -13.20
C ASN A 89 9.29 10.63 -13.25
N LEU A 90 8.49 9.56 -13.27
CA LEU A 90 8.96 8.17 -13.28
C LEU A 90 9.74 7.84 -14.56
N GLY A 91 9.23 8.26 -15.71
CA GLY A 91 9.87 8.03 -17.00
C GLY A 91 11.24 8.71 -17.08
N GLY A 92 11.29 9.98 -16.70
CA GLY A 92 12.53 10.75 -16.63
C GLY A 92 13.53 10.17 -15.64
N LEU A 93 13.06 9.62 -14.52
CA LEU A 93 13.91 8.94 -13.55
C LEU A 93 14.54 7.68 -14.13
N GLY A 94 13.74 6.83 -14.77
CA GLY A 94 14.23 5.58 -15.39
C GLY A 94 15.14 5.79 -16.60
N GLN A 95 14.97 6.90 -17.32
CA GLN A 95 15.82 7.26 -18.46
C GLN A 95 17.10 8.00 -18.07
N SER A 96 17.20 8.46 -16.82
CA SER A 96 18.35 9.23 -16.37
C SER A 96 19.55 8.34 -16.06
N ASP A 97 20.76 8.82 -16.36
CA ASP A 97 22.01 8.13 -16.02
C ASP A 97 22.36 8.28 -14.52
N ILE A 98 21.40 7.97 -13.64
CA ILE A 98 21.55 7.99 -12.18
C ILE A 98 22.52 6.91 -11.71
N THR A 99 22.90 5.97 -12.57
CA THR A 99 24.01 5.07 -12.24
C THR A 99 25.33 5.81 -12.05
N ARG A 100 25.51 6.98 -12.68
CA ARG A 100 26.67 7.87 -12.55
C ARG A 100 26.45 9.13 -11.70
N ARG A 101 25.21 9.54 -11.44
CA ARG A 101 24.89 10.77 -10.68
C ARG A 101 24.69 10.54 -9.18
N GLU A 102 24.89 11.60 -8.41
CA GLU A 102 24.74 11.63 -6.96
C GLU A 102 23.37 11.14 -6.50
N ARG A 103 23.31 10.42 -5.37
CA ARG A 103 22.06 9.92 -4.78
C ARG A 103 20.98 11.00 -4.64
N ARG A 104 21.38 12.25 -4.41
CA ARG A 104 20.48 13.41 -4.26
C ARG A 104 19.77 13.80 -5.56
N ALA A 105 20.29 13.43 -6.73
CA ALA A 105 19.65 13.74 -8.01
C ALA A 105 18.29 13.05 -8.19
N VAL A 106 18.05 11.93 -7.48
CA VAL A 106 16.74 11.26 -7.46
C VAL A 106 15.64 12.17 -6.90
N ASP A 107 15.98 13.05 -5.96
CA ASP A 107 15.01 13.95 -5.30
C ASP A 107 14.34 14.90 -6.31
N ASN A 108 14.99 15.21 -7.43
CA ASN A 108 14.43 16.05 -8.49
C ASN A 108 13.31 15.39 -9.31
N TYR A 109 13.16 14.08 -9.19
CA TYR A 109 12.12 13.31 -9.89
C TYR A 109 10.97 12.90 -8.98
N VAL A 110 11.08 13.19 -7.68
CA VAL A 110 10.09 12.87 -6.67
C VAL A 110 9.32 14.13 -6.33
N ASP A 111 7.99 14.05 -6.39
CA ASP A 111 7.14 15.09 -5.84
C ASP A 111 6.98 14.86 -4.34
N PHE A 112 7.46 15.81 -3.56
CA PHE A 112 7.35 15.81 -2.10
C PHE A 112 6.24 16.74 -1.60
N GLU A 113 5.60 17.49 -2.48
CA GLU A 113 4.51 18.43 -2.17
C GLU A 113 3.18 17.68 -2.15
N THR A 114 3.09 16.69 -1.26
CA THR A 114 1.91 15.85 -1.08
C THR A 114 1.23 16.16 0.24
N THR A 115 -0.11 16.10 0.28
CA THR A 115 -0.87 16.36 1.52
C THR A 115 -0.61 15.32 2.62
N THR A 116 -0.13 14.14 2.23
CA THR A 116 0.16 13.02 3.14
C THR A 116 1.60 12.98 3.64
N GLY A 117 2.49 13.82 3.08
CA GLY A 117 3.93 13.84 3.36
C GLY A 117 4.71 12.65 2.79
N VAL A 118 4.05 11.77 2.04
CA VAL A 118 4.65 10.66 1.28
C VAL A 118 5.21 11.23 -0.02
N GLY A 119 6.48 10.99 -0.35
CA GLY A 119 6.98 11.39 -1.68
C GLY A 119 6.37 10.51 -2.77
N VAL A 120 6.12 11.02 -3.97
CA VAL A 120 5.55 10.21 -5.06
C VAL A 120 6.31 10.38 -6.37
N VAL A 121 6.37 9.29 -7.14
CA VAL A 121 6.91 9.27 -8.50
C VAL A 121 5.90 8.55 -9.40
N ALA A 122 5.50 9.17 -10.50
CA ALA A 122 4.46 8.70 -11.41
C ALA A 122 4.82 8.95 -12.88
N PRO A 123 4.18 8.27 -13.86
CA PRO A 123 4.30 8.60 -15.27
C PRO A 123 3.78 10.02 -15.52
N THR A 124 4.37 10.77 -16.45
CA THR A 124 3.86 12.11 -16.78
C THR A 124 2.55 12.01 -17.54
N PRO A 125 1.64 13.00 -17.46
CA PRO A 125 0.36 12.93 -18.19
C PRO A 125 0.55 12.82 -19.72
N THR A 126 1.68 13.32 -20.22
CA THR A 126 2.07 13.23 -21.64
C THR A 126 2.66 11.88 -22.03
N HIS A 127 3.16 11.10 -21.07
CA HIS A 127 3.74 9.77 -21.26
C HIS A 127 3.20 8.83 -20.17
N PRO A 128 1.90 8.47 -20.25
CA PRO A 128 1.22 7.69 -19.23
C PRO A 128 1.71 6.25 -19.14
N ASP A 129 2.23 5.72 -20.25
CA ASP A 129 2.75 4.36 -20.34
C ASP A 129 4.23 4.29 -19.95
N ILE A 130 4.56 3.34 -19.07
CA ILE A 130 5.94 3.06 -18.66
C ILE A 130 6.34 1.69 -19.18
N ALA A 131 7.49 1.63 -19.87
CA ALA A 131 8.08 0.36 -20.26
C ALA A 131 8.69 -0.36 -19.04
N PRO A 132 8.67 -1.71 -18.99
CA PRO A 132 9.21 -2.49 -17.87
C PRO A 132 10.67 -2.15 -17.51
N GLU A 133 11.50 -1.87 -18.51
CA GLU A 133 12.92 -1.53 -18.36
C GLU A 133 13.08 -0.17 -17.67
N ILE A 134 12.30 0.82 -18.10
CA ILE A 134 12.27 2.17 -17.50
C ILE A 134 11.83 2.10 -16.04
N LEU A 135 10.81 1.30 -15.73
CA LEU A 135 10.42 1.07 -14.33
C LEU A 135 11.56 0.44 -13.53
N ASN A 136 12.22 -0.58 -14.07
CA ASN A 136 13.31 -1.26 -13.37
C ASN A 136 14.47 -0.31 -13.05
N ASP A 137 14.86 0.54 -14.00
CA ASP A 137 15.93 1.52 -13.82
C ASP A 137 15.55 2.60 -12.81
N ALA A 138 14.30 3.08 -12.86
CA ALA A 138 13.77 4.01 -11.88
C ALA A 138 13.83 3.41 -10.45
N LEU A 139 13.40 2.16 -10.29
CA LEU A 139 13.43 1.44 -9.02
C LEU A 139 14.84 1.26 -8.47
N LEU A 140 15.84 1.04 -9.34
CA LEU A 140 17.25 1.02 -8.94
C LEU A 140 17.72 2.37 -8.41
N GLY A 141 17.32 3.48 -9.05
CA GLY A 141 17.58 4.83 -8.59
C GLY A 141 16.95 5.10 -7.22
N ILE A 142 15.65 4.84 -7.08
CA ILE A 142 14.89 5.03 -5.84
C ILE A 142 15.53 4.22 -4.70
N ARG A 143 15.85 2.94 -4.92
CA ARG A 143 16.46 2.06 -3.91
C ARG A 143 17.81 2.57 -3.39
N ARG A 144 18.58 3.31 -4.20
CA ARG A 144 19.87 3.87 -3.79
C ARG A 144 19.70 5.09 -2.87
N ARG A 145 18.57 5.79 -2.96
CA ARG A 145 18.29 7.04 -2.25
C ARG A 145 17.35 6.88 -1.06
N PHE A 146 16.32 6.05 -1.20
CA PHE A 146 15.27 5.84 -0.22
C PHE A 146 15.28 4.40 0.26
N ARG A 147 15.02 4.25 1.56
CA ARG A 147 14.93 2.93 2.20
C ARG A 147 13.54 2.34 2.12
N GLY A 148 12.51 3.17 2.07
CA GLY A 148 11.11 2.74 2.03
C GLY A 148 10.40 3.19 0.76
N PHE A 149 9.80 2.26 0.04
CA PHE A 149 8.91 2.58 -1.08
C PHE A 149 7.83 1.51 -1.28
N VAL A 150 6.70 1.95 -1.83
CA VAL A 150 5.56 1.12 -2.23
C VAL A 150 5.36 1.28 -3.73
N ILE A 151 5.37 0.16 -4.46
CA ILE A 151 5.07 0.11 -5.89
C ILE A 151 3.62 -0.29 -6.06
N ASP A 152 2.78 0.64 -6.52
CA ASP A 152 1.41 0.33 -6.92
C ASP A 152 1.41 -0.17 -8.36
N THR A 153 0.96 -1.39 -8.57
CA THR A 153 0.84 -2.01 -9.90
C THR A 153 -0.61 -2.38 -10.17
N PRO A 154 -1.50 -1.42 -10.50
CA PRO A 154 -2.92 -1.71 -10.70
C PRO A 154 -3.17 -2.66 -11.87
N SER A 155 -4.38 -3.21 -11.94
CA SER A 155 -4.78 -4.22 -12.93
C SER A 155 -4.56 -3.80 -14.37
N SER A 156 -4.73 -2.50 -14.66
CA SER A 156 -4.49 -1.91 -15.98
C SER A 156 -3.06 -2.10 -16.50
N VAL A 157 -2.07 -2.20 -15.61
CA VAL A 157 -0.64 -2.34 -15.96
C VAL A 157 0.00 -3.63 -15.42
N ALA A 158 -0.76 -4.44 -14.69
CA ALA A 158 -0.27 -5.66 -14.04
C ALA A 158 0.37 -6.66 -15.02
N GLY A 159 -0.17 -6.79 -16.23
CA GLY A 159 0.38 -7.71 -17.23
C GLY A 159 1.84 -7.41 -17.62
N SER A 160 2.20 -6.13 -17.75
CA SER A 160 3.54 -5.70 -18.19
C SER A 160 4.47 -5.33 -17.03
N LEU A 161 3.94 -4.73 -15.96
CA LEU A 161 4.75 -4.12 -14.89
C LEU A 161 4.82 -4.94 -13.60
N MET A 162 4.02 -5.99 -13.44
CA MET A 162 4.08 -6.82 -12.23
C MET A 162 5.45 -7.48 -12.06
N ARG A 163 6.07 -7.98 -13.12
CA ARG A 163 7.37 -8.66 -13.03
C ARG A 163 8.49 -7.74 -12.50
N PRO A 164 8.75 -6.54 -13.06
CA PRO A 164 9.75 -5.62 -12.50
C PRO A 164 9.38 -5.13 -11.09
N ALA A 165 8.10 -4.89 -10.79
CA ALA A 165 7.65 -4.49 -9.46
C ALA A 165 7.95 -5.56 -8.40
N LEU A 166 7.60 -6.81 -8.70
CA LEU A 166 7.93 -7.95 -7.87
C LEU A 166 9.46 -8.08 -7.75
N GLY A 167 10.19 -7.99 -8.86
CA GLY A 167 11.66 -8.14 -8.94
C GLY A 167 12.43 -7.23 -7.98
N ASN A 168 11.89 -6.06 -7.68
CA ASN A 168 12.52 -5.04 -6.85
C ASN A 168 11.98 -4.97 -5.41
N SER A 169 11.04 -5.84 -5.05
CA SER A 169 10.35 -5.82 -3.76
C SER A 169 10.78 -6.95 -2.83
N ASP A 170 10.86 -6.65 -1.53
CA ASP A 170 11.10 -7.62 -0.46
C ASP A 170 9.81 -8.24 0.05
N ARG A 171 8.71 -7.50 -0.03
CA ARG A 171 7.37 -7.92 0.39
C ARG A 171 6.37 -7.64 -0.72
N VAL A 172 5.33 -8.46 -0.77
CA VAL A 172 4.25 -8.35 -1.75
C VAL A 172 2.94 -8.31 -0.99
N VAL A 173 2.12 -7.33 -1.35
CA VAL A 173 0.74 -7.22 -0.92
C VAL A 173 -0.13 -7.50 -2.12
N ALA A 174 -0.74 -8.68 -2.17
CA ALA A 174 -1.68 -9.04 -3.20
C ALA A 174 -3.10 -8.63 -2.77
N VAL A 175 -3.82 -7.94 -3.64
CA VAL A 175 -5.13 -7.35 -3.31
C VAL A 175 -6.20 -8.02 -4.14
N THR A 176 -7.31 -8.39 -3.50
CA THR A 176 -8.51 -8.90 -4.17
C THR A 176 -9.73 -8.09 -3.70
N SER A 177 -10.69 -7.95 -4.59
CA SER A 177 -12.09 -7.56 -4.36
C SER A 177 -13.01 -8.76 -4.05
N GLY A 178 -12.55 -9.99 -4.29
CA GLY A 178 -13.25 -11.22 -3.96
C GLY A 178 -13.13 -11.62 -2.49
N SER A 179 -14.08 -12.45 -2.03
CA SER A 179 -14.09 -12.99 -0.65
C SER A 179 -13.10 -14.15 -0.44
N ARG A 180 -12.38 -14.57 -1.48
CA ARG A 180 -11.42 -15.68 -1.44
C ARG A 180 -10.21 -15.39 -2.33
N ILE A 181 -9.09 -16.02 -2.01
CA ILE A 181 -7.91 -16.00 -2.88
C ILE A 181 -8.24 -16.79 -4.17
N PRO A 182 -8.05 -16.22 -5.38
CA PRO A 182 -8.28 -16.93 -6.63
C PRO A 182 -7.36 -18.16 -6.77
N ASP A 183 -7.90 -19.27 -7.31
CA ASP A 183 -7.18 -20.53 -7.42
C ASP A 183 -5.90 -20.43 -8.27
N TRP A 184 -5.87 -19.51 -9.25
CA TRP A 184 -4.71 -19.29 -10.10
C TRP A 184 -3.46 -18.86 -9.31
N VAL A 185 -3.63 -18.26 -8.13
CA VAL A 185 -2.53 -17.86 -7.24
C VAL A 185 -1.73 -19.07 -6.76
N PHE A 186 -2.30 -20.27 -6.78
CA PHE A 186 -1.62 -21.51 -6.40
C PHE A 186 -1.04 -22.28 -7.58
N ASN A 187 -1.22 -21.79 -8.82
CA ASN A 187 -0.67 -22.42 -10.02
C ASN A 187 0.84 -22.14 -10.14
N THR A 188 1.67 -23.15 -10.36
CA THR A 188 3.14 -23.01 -10.46
C THR A 188 3.65 -22.01 -11.51
N ALA A 189 2.83 -21.66 -12.51
CA ALA A 189 3.19 -20.69 -13.54
C ALA A 189 2.98 -19.22 -13.13
N ASN A 190 2.44 -18.95 -11.94
CA ASN A 190 2.06 -17.60 -11.55
C ASN A 190 3.27 -16.74 -11.06
N PRO A 191 3.29 -15.42 -11.31
CA PRO A 191 4.41 -14.55 -10.90
C PRO A 191 4.66 -14.45 -9.39
N LEU A 192 3.65 -14.77 -8.56
CA LEU A 192 3.72 -14.73 -7.10
C LEU A 192 4.30 -16.02 -6.49
N GLN A 193 4.52 -17.07 -7.28
CA GLN A 193 4.93 -18.39 -6.81
C GLN A 193 6.14 -18.35 -5.86
N ARG A 194 7.13 -17.51 -6.16
CA ARG A 194 8.34 -17.36 -5.35
C ARG A 194 8.10 -16.72 -3.97
N PHE A 195 6.93 -16.11 -3.75
CA PHE A 195 6.54 -15.50 -2.49
C PHE A 195 5.57 -16.36 -1.67
N LEU A 196 4.84 -17.29 -2.30
CA LEU A 196 3.82 -18.13 -1.62
C LEU A 196 4.38 -18.97 -0.47
N HIS A 197 5.64 -19.40 -0.61
CA HIS A 197 6.34 -20.21 0.40
C HIS A 197 7.21 -19.36 1.34
N THR A 198 6.97 -18.06 1.38
CA THR A 198 7.71 -17.11 2.22
C THR A 198 6.75 -16.28 3.06
N SER A 199 7.18 -15.84 4.24
CA SER A 199 6.43 -14.85 5.07
C SER A 199 6.37 -13.44 4.45
N ARG A 200 6.58 -13.31 3.14
CA ARG A 200 6.70 -12.04 2.41
C ARG A 200 5.48 -11.73 1.54
N LEU A 201 4.52 -12.66 1.44
CA LEU A 201 3.24 -12.43 0.78
C LEU A 201 2.12 -12.19 1.81
N THR A 202 1.49 -11.02 1.72
CA THR A 202 0.24 -10.71 2.41
C THR A 202 -0.86 -10.57 1.37
N VAL A 203 -2.00 -11.21 1.61
CA VAL A 203 -3.20 -11.06 0.79
C VAL A 203 -4.22 -10.20 1.54
N VAL A 204 -4.64 -9.11 0.91
CA VAL A 204 -5.66 -8.21 1.44
C VAL A 204 -7.01 -8.62 0.85
N LEU A 205 -7.94 -8.95 1.75
CA LEU A 205 -9.31 -9.32 1.43
C LEU A 205 -10.24 -8.17 1.85
N PRO A 206 -11.30 -7.89 1.07
CA PRO A 206 -12.32 -6.94 1.47
C PRO A 206 -13.14 -7.53 2.61
N PHE A 207 -13.49 -6.70 3.58
CA PHE A 207 -14.37 -7.09 4.68
C PHE A 207 -15.81 -7.23 4.17
N GLN A 208 -16.40 -8.43 4.32
CA GLN A 208 -17.83 -8.61 4.11
C GLN A 208 -18.57 -8.44 5.45
N GLN A 209 -19.45 -7.43 5.51
CA GLN A 209 -20.29 -7.18 6.67
C GLN A 209 -21.16 -8.42 6.97
N GLY A 210 -21.05 -8.98 8.18
CA GLY A 210 -21.84 -10.13 8.63
C GLY A 210 -21.14 -11.50 8.50
N GLN A 211 -19.94 -11.57 7.93
CA GLN A 211 -19.08 -12.76 8.06
C GLN A 211 -18.21 -12.60 9.32
N PRO A 212 -18.07 -13.65 10.17
CA PRO A 212 -17.02 -13.62 11.20
C PRO A 212 -15.67 -13.38 10.52
N GLU A 213 -14.68 -12.83 11.24
CA GLU A 213 -13.28 -12.70 10.78
C GLU A 213 -12.70 -14.10 10.47
N ALA A 214 -13.12 -14.69 9.36
CA ALA A 214 -12.59 -15.92 8.83
C ALA A 214 -11.28 -15.55 8.14
N VAL A 215 -10.23 -15.43 8.95
CA VAL A 215 -8.84 -15.49 8.47
C VAL A 215 -8.67 -16.91 7.93
N THR A 216 -9.10 -17.15 6.70
CA THR A 216 -8.85 -18.42 6.02
C THR A 216 -7.34 -18.50 5.80
N ARG A 217 -6.66 -19.29 6.64
CA ARG A 217 -5.23 -19.59 6.46
C ARG A 217 -5.10 -20.59 5.33
N TYR A 218 -4.83 -20.10 4.12
CA TYR A 218 -4.58 -20.95 2.95
C TYR A 218 -3.22 -21.67 3.02
N SER A 219 -2.30 -21.21 3.88
CA SER A 219 -0.98 -21.81 4.16
C SER A 219 -0.39 -21.14 5.40
N THR A 220 0.56 -21.78 6.10
CA THR A 220 1.34 -21.15 7.19
C THR A 220 2.15 -19.93 6.73
N SER A 221 2.41 -19.82 5.42
CA SER A 221 3.25 -18.78 4.83
C SER A 221 2.47 -17.59 4.26
N ILE A 222 1.21 -17.79 3.85
CA ILE A 222 0.36 -16.73 3.30
C ILE A 222 -0.42 -16.08 4.44
N ARG A 223 -0.18 -14.79 4.65
CA ARG A 223 -0.93 -14.01 5.62
C ARG A 223 -2.12 -13.38 4.94
N THR A 224 -3.29 -13.44 5.58
CA THR A 224 -4.47 -12.72 5.14
C THR A 224 -4.72 -11.55 6.10
N PHE A 225 -5.04 -10.39 5.54
CA PHE A 225 -5.42 -9.20 6.29
C PHE A 225 -6.80 -8.73 5.82
N PRO A 226 -7.84 -8.83 6.67
CA PRO A 226 -9.14 -8.26 6.35
C PRO A 226 -9.01 -6.74 6.41
N LEU A 227 -9.05 -6.09 5.26
CA LEU A 227 -9.16 -4.65 5.21
C LEU A 227 -10.63 -4.34 4.94
N GLY A 228 -11.22 -3.52 5.81
CA GLY A 228 -12.53 -2.95 5.53
C GLY A 228 -12.44 -2.04 4.32
N ILE A 229 -12.47 -2.59 3.10
CA ILE A 229 -12.74 -1.85 1.88
C ILE A 229 -13.97 -2.51 1.29
N THR A 230 -15.04 -1.75 1.16
CA THR A 230 -16.18 -2.10 0.31
C THR A 230 -15.78 -1.71 -1.11
N VAL A 231 -15.74 -2.65 -2.04
CA VAL A 231 -15.55 -2.36 -3.47
C VAL A 231 -16.89 -2.55 -4.16
N TYR A 232 -17.36 -1.52 -4.86
CA TYR A 232 -18.61 -1.53 -5.61
C TYR A 232 -18.41 -2.13 -7.01
N PRO A 233 -19.48 -2.67 -7.64
CA PRO A 233 -19.40 -3.29 -8.98
C PRO A 233 -18.88 -2.36 -10.08
N ASP A 234 -18.98 -1.05 -9.90
CA ASP A 234 -18.50 -0.03 -10.83
C ASP A 234 -17.04 0.40 -10.58
N GLY A 235 -16.32 -0.32 -9.71
CA GLY A 235 -14.92 -0.04 -9.37
C GLY A 235 -14.74 1.06 -8.32
N ARG A 236 -15.83 1.70 -7.85
CA ARG A 236 -15.75 2.59 -6.68
C ARG A 236 -15.40 1.78 -5.44
N TRP A 237 -14.89 2.43 -4.40
CA TRP A 237 -14.62 1.80 -3.13
C TRP A 237 -14.95 2.75 -1.96
N ASP A 238 -15.24 2.18 -0.80
CA ASP A 238 -15.50 2.89 0.46
C ASP A 238 -14.80 2.17 1.62
N LEU A 239 -14.33 2.93 2.60
CA LEU A 239 -13.85 2.39 3.87
C LEU A 239 -15.05 2.39 4.83
N PRO A 240 -15.36 1.30 5.54
CA PRO A 240 -16.52 1.22 6.43
C PRO A 240 -16.43 2.17 7.64
N LEU A 241 -15.35 2.95 7.76
CA LEU A 241 -15.24 4.03 8.75
C LEU A 241 -15.93 5.34 8.30
N THR A 242 -16.23 5.53 7.02
CA THR A 242 -16.67 6.83 6.48
C THR A 242 -18.14 6.90 6.08
N GLY A 243 -18.79 5.78 5.71
CA GLY A 243 -20.23 5.75 5.38
C GLY A 243 -20.66 6.75 4.30
N ARG A 244 -19.71 7.23 3.50
CA ARG A 244 -19.88 8.26 2.47
C ARG A 244 -18.92 7.88 1.34
N GLY A 245 -19.46 7.68 0.14
CA GLY A 245 -18.65 7.56 -1.07
C GLY A 245 -17.67 8.72 -1.14
N LEU A 246 -16.39 8.40 -1.22
CA LEU A 246 -15.32 9.34 -0.92
C LEU A 246 -14.78 9.99 -2.19
N ASP A 247 -15.00 11.30 -2.26
CA ASP A 247 -14.34 12.25 -3.17
C ASP A 247 -13.30 13.09 -2.38
N LEU A 248 -12.70 12.53 -1.33
CA LEU A 248 -11.75 13.23 -0.44
C LEU A 248 -10.36 12.61 -0.51
N SER A 249 -9.36 13.48 -0.37
CA SER A 249 -7.97 13.06 -0.16
C SER A 249 -7.85 12.24 1.13
N LEU A 250 -7.03 11.18 1.13
CA LEU A 250 -6.80 10.35 2.34
C LEU A 250 -6.15 11.16 3.48
N GLY A 251 -5.67 12.38 3.21
CA GLY A 251 -5.15 13.31 4.20
C GLY A 251 -6.19 13.77 5.23
N ASP A 252 -7.47 13.83 4.85
CA ASP A 252 -8.56 14.36 5.70
C ASP A 252 -9.23 13.30 6.60
N ILE A 253 -8.93 12.02 6.38
CA ILE A 253 -9.59 10.91 7.07
C ILE A 253 -8.75 10.50 8.29
N GLY A 254 -9.40 10.43 9.46
CA GLY A 254 -8.87 9.88 10.71
C GLY A 254 -8.56 8.37 10.62
N LEU A 255 -7.58 8.01 9.79
CA LEU A 255 -7.17 6.65 9.43
C LEU A 255 -6.36 5.93 10.53
N SER A 256 -6.31 6.45 11.76
CA SER A 256 -5.30 6.06 12.76
C SER A 256 -5.31 4.56 13.08
N ASP A 257 -6.47 3.94 13.29
CA ASP A 257 -6.52 2.54 13.73
C ASP A 257 -6.28 1.52 12.61
N ILE A 258 -6.81 1.74 11.40
CA ILE A 258 -6.62 0.82 10.26
C ILE A 258 -5.18 0.92 9.75
N THR A 259 -4.67 2.13 9.59
CA THR A 259 -3.29 2.40 9.13
C THR A 259 -2.27 1.80 10.09
N VAL A 260 -2.49 1.89 11.41
CA VAL A 260 -1.59 1.27 12.40
C VAL A 260 -1.69 -0.26 12.38
N LYS A 261 -2.89 -0.85 12.27
CA LYS A 261 -3.04 -2.31 12.16
C LYS A 261 -2.40 -2.85 10.88
N LEU A 262 -2.57 -2.15 9.76
CA LEU A 262 -1.99 -2.48 8.48
C LEU A 262 -0.45 -2.35 8.52
N ALA A 263 0.08 -1.24 9.06
CA ALA A 263 1.51 -1.07 9.29
C ALA A 263 2.09 -2.19 10.16
N ARG A 264 1.46 -2.50 11.29
CA ARG A 264 1.88 -3.60 12.15
C ARG A 264 1.93 -4.92 11.38
N HIS A 265 0.87 -5.24 10.65
CA HIS A 265 0.79 -6.48 9.89
C HIS A 265 1.80 -6.54 8.74
N ILE A 266 2.11 -5.41 8.11
CA ILE A 266 2.98 -5.37 6.93
C ILE A 266 4.44 -5.13 7.30
N PHE A 267 4.76 -4.46 8.41
CA PHE A 267 6.12 -4.09 8.81
C PHE A 267 6.66 -4.97 9.95
N GLU A 268 5.88 -5.29 10.99
CA GLU A 268 6.33 -6.14 12.13
C GLU A 268 6.35 -7.64 11.80
N ALA A 269 5.58 -8.07 10.80
CA ALA A 269 5.38 -9.47 10.45
C ALA A 269 6.65 -10.27 10.07
N GLY A 270 7.70 -9.61 9.60
CA GLY A 270 8.89 -10.27 9.04
C GLY A 270 9.93 -10.76 10.05
N ASP A 271 9.68 -10.60 11.35
CA ASP A 271 10.65 -10.90 12.42
C ASP A 271 10.39 -12.24 13.15
N ARG A 272 9.51 -13.11 12.62
CA ARG A 272 9.27 -14.46 13.16
C ARG A 272 9.52 -15.53 12.11
#